data_AF-A0A9E0YGJ6-F1
#
_entry.id   AF-A0A9E0YGJ6-F1
#
_cell.length_a   1.000
_cell.length_b   1.000
_cell.length_c   1.000
_cell.angle_alpha   90.00
_cell.angle_beta   90.00
_cell.angle_gamma   90.00
#
_symmetry.space_group_name_H-M   'P 1'
#
loop_
_entity.id
_entity.type
_entity.pdbx_description
1 polymer ?
#
loop_
_entity_poly.entity_id
_entity_poly.type
_entity_poly.pdbx_seq_one_letter_code
_entity_poly.pdbx_strand_id
1 'polypeptide(L)'
;MRKFAAVIFSLFLGMTAQAADSSPDANKTLKIHRDTVQAARSTQTFEFQPQTAIQIKRPIPSRLKKLRPVIPAAEPGGPDPSATLDLSDVINDPALLEDLGIVCGWDSHLILQDKAAGNVFYYIPRAFLLKRDADGYRLNVQYNTRAEAGQPSVMITAELQAPHLPGDIHLLKSILRQAFALKPADALTIKALPGLGATVDLQALATGLALPAERIHLNPPAHLKQVFRLTLSLTQDETEEVLAQITHDGLVGTLNVAVEQTRIPVPIRIRYAQFSGPRLKGFDAWAKGLGITSLENVTDFPVALKAINAYRLKNGKLERISKKLKSLRIEPGTDRPLKLPAAEKLLGDNLMVTWMGLDIDGNCTDCLETIDHRIRKGVALAPGSRIHMEAIPGLFDEFGVYKLIIHVQSPYFTAQASTVQKKEITLTAGDNVSENLMVYVPTDKGADPLLYKYRLEAVTQTGQTRMAPHWEDARKLTQFFGSSQVEALFNDVNN
;
A
#
# COMPACT_ATOMS: atom_id res chain seq x y z
N MET A 1 -25.83 -60.84 5.24
CA MET A 1 -24.40 -60.70 5.60
C MET A 1 -23.53 -61.12 4.42
N ARG A 2 -22.58 -60.26 4.00
CA ARG A 2 -21.24 -60.54 3.38
C ARG A 2 -21.24 -61.17 1.96
N LYS A 3 -20.47 -60.75 0.94
CA LYS A 3 -19.27 -59.88 0.72
C LYS A 3 -19.22 -59.50 -0.80
N PHE A 4 -18.83 -58.28 -1.21
CA PHE A 4 -17.52 -57.84 -1.80
C PHE A 4 -16.93 -58.75 -2.91
N ALA A 5 -16.32 -58.33 -4.02
CA ALA A 5 -16.10 -57.06 -4.75
C ALA A 5 -15.41 -57.36 -6.11
N ALA A 6 -15.45 -56.39 -7.03
CA ALA A 6 -14.85 -56.31 -8.39
C ALA A 6 -13.29 -56.31 -8.38
N VAL A 7 -12.49 -56.87 -9.32
CA VAL A 7 -12.37 -56.71 -10.81
C VAL A 7 -11.84 -55.28 -11.17
N ILE A 8 -10.75 -54.98 -11.92
CA ILE A 8 -9.76 -55.65 -12.81
C ILE A 8 -8.59 -54.66 -13.16
N PHE A 9 -7.39 -55.18 -13.53
CA PHE A 9 -6.25 -54.71 -14.42
C PHE A 9 -5.68 -53.27 -14.39
N SER A 10 -4.38 -52.96 -14.63
CA SER A 10 -3.37 -53.37 -15.66
C SER A 10 -1.91 -53.07 -15.14
N LEU A 11 -0.80 -53.80 -15.37
CA LEU A 11 0.07 -54.02 -16.57
C LEU A 11 0.52 -52.71 -17.28
N PHE A 12 1.79 -52.39 -17.63
CA PHE A 12 3.01 -53.15 -17.99
C PHE A 12 4.30 -52.29 -17.81
N LEU A 13 5.46 -52.96 -17.71
CA LEU A 13 6.85 -52.49 -17.63
C LEU A 13 7.65 -52.93 -18.89
N GLY A 14 8.72 -52.20 -19.26
CA GLY A 14 9.85 -52.68 -20.11
C GLY A 14 10.30 -51.68 -21.20
N MET A 15 11.49 -51.05 -21.11
CA MET A 15 12.81 -51.45 -21.68
C MET A 15 12.89 -51.32 -23.22
N THR A 16 13.91 -50.80 -23.94
CA THR A 16 15.39 -50.69 -23.80
C THR A 16 16.01 -49.70 -24.82
N ALA A 17 17.31 -49.44 -24.67
CA ALA A 17 18.28 -48.58 -25.39
C ALA A 17 18.47 -48.78 -26.92
N GLN A 18 19.06 -47.80 -27.64
CA GLN A 18 20.48 -47.75 -28.10
C GLN A 18 20.74 -46.63 -29.13
N ALA A 19 22.01 -46.21 -29.25
CA ALA A 19 22.53 -45.09 -30.03
C ALA A 19 23.00 -45.45 -31.46
N ALA A 20 23.13 -44.47 -32.37
CA ALA A 20 24.24 -44.31 -33.33
C ALA A 20 24.03 -43.13 -34.32
N ASP A 21 25.15 -42.47 -34.65
CA ASP A 21 25.38 -41.43 -35.66
C ASP A 21 25.06 -41.83 -37.11
N SER A 22 24.68 -40.86 -37.96
CA SER A 22 25.20 -40.68 -39.33
C SER A 22 24.66 -39.42 -40.03
N SER A 23 25.57 -38.72 -40.72
CA SER A 23 25.40 -37.70 -41.79
C SER A 23 26.06 -38.30 -43.06
N PRO A 24 25.74 -38.00 -44.36
CA PRO A 24 25.53 -36.66 -44.94
C PRO A 24 24.58 -36.49 -46.17
N ASP A 25 24.39 -35.21 -46.55
CA ASP A 25 24.10 -34.60 -47.87
C ASP A 25 22.99 -35.08 -48.83
N ALA A 26 22.06 -34.16 -49.18
CA ALA A 26 21.73 -33.82 -50.58
C ALA A 26 20.78 -32.59 -50.71
N ASN A 27 21.32 -31.56 -51.37
CA ASN A 27 20.67 -30.46 -52.13
C ASN A 27 19.14 -30.43 -52.28
N LYS A 28 18.53 -29.33 -51.79
CA LYS A 28 17.49 -28.59 -52.54
C LYS A 28 17.68 -27.08 -52.35
N THR A 29 18.25 -26.46 -53.36
CA THR A 29 18.17 -25.01 -53.61
C THR A 29 16.74 -24.65 -53.98
N LEU A 30 16.11 -23.72 -53.24
CA LEU A 30 14.88 -23.05 -53.66
C LEU A 30 14.89 -21.58 -53.26
N LYS A 31 15.25 -20.77 -54.26
CA LYS A 31 14.78 -19.42 -54.62
C LYS A 31 14.43 -18.45 -53.48
N ILE A 32 15.30 -17.45 -53.38
CA ILE A 32 15.06 -16.15 -52.75
C ILE A 32 13.84 -15.49 -53.41
N HIS A 33 12.76 -15.33 -52.64
CA HIS A 33 11.80 -14.25 -52.88
C HIS A 33 12.22 -13.06 -52.02
N ARG A 34 12.76 -12.03 -52.69
CA ARG A 34 12.75 -10.66 -52.17
C ARG A 34 11.30 -10.20 -52.16
N ASP A 35 10.79 -9.92 -50.96
CA ASP A 35 9.97 -8.74 -50.64
C ASP A 35 9.10 -9.02 -49.41
N THR A 36 9.61 -8.71 -48.22
CA THR A 36 8.91 -7.86 -47.25
C THR A 36 9.87 -7.41 -46.16
N VAL A 37 10.37 -6.19 -46.35
CA VAL A 37 10.64 -5.14 -45.37
C VAL A 37 10.58 -5.55 -43.89
N GLN A 38 11.74 -5.41 -43.24
CA GLN A 38 11.95 -5.11 -41.82
C GLN A 38 10.70 -5.14 -40.93
N ALA A 39 10.54 -6.23 -40.17
CA ALA A 39 9.72 -6.19 -38.96
C ALA A 39 10.31 -5.13 -38.02
N ALA A 40 9.55 -4.06 -37.84
CA ALA A 40 9.93 -2.89 -37.10
C ALA A 40 10.49 -3.25 -35.72
N ARG A 41 11.71 -2.78 -35.43
CA ARG A 41 12.07 -2.48 -34.05
C ARG A 41 10.97 -1.56 -33.53
N SER A 42 10.16 -2.04 -32.59
CA SER A 42 9.33 -1.17 -31.76
C SER A 42 10.27 -0.24 -30.99
N THR A 43 10.72 0.84 -31.63
CA THR A 43 11.27 2.00 -30.95
C THR A 43 10.13 2.52 -30.09
N GLN A 44 10.20 2.26 -28.78
CA GLN A 44 9.35 2.96 -27.83
C GLN A 44 9.53 4.45 -28.06
N THR A 45 8.44 5.09 -28.48
CA THR A 45 8.42 6.53 -28.72
C THR A 45 8.36 7.19 -27.35
N PHE A 46 9.43 7.88 -26.98
CA PHE A 46 9.49 8.68 -25.76
C PHE A 46 8.97 10.08 -26.09
N GLU A 47 7.81 10.45 -25.55
CA GLU A 47 7.30 11.80 -25.69
C GLU A 47 7.88 12.68 -24.59
N PHE A 48 8.65 13.69 -25.00
CA PHE A 48 9.31 14.61 -24.08
C PHE A 48 8.38 15.77 -23.73
N GLN A 49 8.12 15.97 -22.44
CA GLN A 49 7.47 17.20 -21.97
C GLN A 49 8.52 18.31 -21.75
N PRO A 50 8.16 19.57 -21.99
CA PRO A 50 9.08 20.69 -21.82
C PRO A 50 9.64 20.78 -20.40
N GLN A 51 10.91 21.20 -20.29
CA GLN A 51 11.59 21.42 -19.02
C GLN A 51 10.92 22.58 -18.28
N THR A 52 10.43 22.34 -17.07
CA THR A 52 9.76 23.37 -16.27
C THR A 52 10.69 23.83 -15.17
N ALA A 53 11.08 25.10 -15.20
CA ALA A 53 11.91 25.71 -14.16
C ALA A 53 11.07 25.92 -12.89
N ILE A 54 11.61 25.46 -11.75
CA ILE A 54 10.91 25.51 -10.47
C ILE A 54 11.16 26.86 -9.83
N GLN A 55 10.09 27.48 -9.33
CA GLN A 55 10.18 28.72 -8.58
C GLN A 55 10.30 28.45 -7.08
N ILE A 56 11.51 28.64 -6.55
CA ILE A 56 11.78 28.63 -5.11
C ILE A 56 11.88 30.08 -4.63
N LYS A 57 11.07 30.44 -3.63
CA LYS A 57 11.08 31.78 -3.02
C LYS A 57 12.05 31.80 -1.84
N ARG A 58 12.48 33.00 -1.48
CA ARG A 58 13.14 33.19 -0.19
C ARG A 58 12.10 33.02 0.93
N PRO A 59 12.48 32.36 2.03
CA PRO A 59 11.63 32.21 3.20
C PRO A 59 11.10 33.56 3.68
N ILE A 60 9.76 33.67 3.85
CA ILE A 60 9.13 34.90 4.35
C ILE A 60 9.39 34.99 5.86
N PRO A 61 10.01 36.07 6.37
CA PRO A 61 10.41 36.17 7.78
C PRO A 61 9.26 35.98 8.78
N SER A 62 8.02 36.32 8.40
CA SER A 62 6.86 36.24 9.29
C SER A 62 6.46 34.80 9.66
N ARG A 63 6.59 33.84 8.73
CA ARG A 63 6.26 32.42 8.98
C ARG A 63 7.39 31.65 9.65
N LEU A 64 8.63 32.14 9.52
CA LEU A 64 9.85 31.43 9.92
C LEU A 64 10.59 32.11 11.07
N LYS A 65 9.90 32.96 11.85
CA LYS A 65 10.49 33.69 12.99
C LYS A 65 11.24 32.80 13.99
N LYS A 66 10.91 31.51 14.05
CA LYS A 66 11.54 30.53 14.94
C LYS A 66 12.78 29.85 14.34
N LEU A 67 13.01 29.99 13.03
CA LEU A 67 14.22 29.47 12.42
C LEU A 67 15.44 30.32 12.80
N ARG A 68 16.50 29.64 13.22
CA ARG A 68 17.77 30.23 13.58
C ARG A 68 18.54 30.62 12.32
N PRO A 69 19.30 31.74 12.35
CA PRO A 69 20.23 32.08 11.29
C PRO A 69 21.23 30.94 11.05
N VAL A 70 21.64 30.76 9.80
CA VAL A 70 22.63 29.75 9.42
C VAL A 70 24.00 30.14 9.99
N ILE A 71 24.46 29.44 11.03
CA ILE A 71 25.75 29.66 11.68
C ILE A 71 26.63 28.41 11.44
N PRO A 72 27.76 28.50 10.72
CA PRO A 72 28.51 27.32 10.25
C PRO A 72 29.27 26.50 11.30
N ALA A 73 29.34 26.92 12.57
CA ALA A 73 30.34 26.42 13.53
C ALA A 73 29.79 25.98 14.91
N ALA A 74 28.47 25.95 15.11
CA ALA A 74 27.91 25.49 16.38
C ALA A 74 27.84 23.96 16.43
N GLU A 75 28.19 23.36 17.58
CA GLU A 75 27.93 21.94 17.81
C GLU A 75 26.42 21.66 17.84
N PRO A 76 25.92 20.57 17.22
CA PRO A 76 24.49 20.27 17.18
C PRO A 76 23.90 20.04 18.58
N GLY A 77 22.82 20.75 18.91
CA GLY A 77 22.09 20.64 20.18
C GLY A 77 20.88 19.71 20.12
N GLY A 78 20.58 19.13 18.95
CA GLY A 78 19.42 18.28 18.70
C GLY A 78 18.28 19.01 17.98
N PRO A 79 17.27 18.27 17.49
CA PRO A 79 16.11 18.85 16.79
C PRO A 79 15.30 19.77 17.70
N ASP A 80 14.82 20.90 17.16
CA ASP A 80 13.95 21.86 17.85
C ASP A 80 12.54 21.80 17.24
N PRO A 81 11.53 21.26 17.95
CA PRO A 81 10.17 21.14 17.41
C PRO A 81 9.51 22.51 17.18
N SER A 82 10.00 23.56 17.86
CA SER A 82 9.51 24.92 17.66
C SER A 82 10.06 25.56 16.38
N ALA A 83 11.22 25.12 15.89
CA ALA A 83 11.86 25.62 14.67
C ALA A 83 11.56 24.70 13.48
N THR A 84 10.27 24.54 13.17
CA THR A 84 9.79 23.75 12.03
C THR A 84 9.74 24.59 10.75
N LEU A 85 10.20 24.01 9.64
CA LEU A 85 10.07 24.51 8.29
C LEU A 85 9.07 23.64 7.50
N ASP A 86 8.02 24.28 7.00
CA ASP A 86 7.13 23.72 5.98
C ASP A 86 7.65 24.16 4.60
N LEU A 87 7.91 23.22 3.69
CA LEU A 87 8.43 23.53 2.36
C LEU A 87 7.42 24.28 1.48
N SER A 88 6.12 24.22 1.76
CA SER A 88 5.12 25.06 1.09
C SER A 88 5.30 26.56 1.39
N ASP A 89 6.00 26.90 2.48
CA ASP A 89 6.38 28.28 2.77
C ASP A 89 7.54 28.79 1.93
N VAL A 90 8.29 27.91 1.25
CA VAL A 90 9.47 28.25 0.42
C VAL A 90 9.38 27.82 -1.05
N ILE A 91 8.45 26.92 -1.39
CA ILE A 91 8.20 26.45 -2.76
C ILE A 91 6.90 27.07 -3.29
N ASN A 92 6.94 27.67 -4.48
CA ASN A 92 5.74 28.17 -5.17
C ASN A 92 5.22 27.20 -6.23
N ASP A 93 6.01 26.18 -6.57
CA ASP A 93 5.67 25.20 -7.60
C ASP A 93 4.79 24.08 -7.00
N PRO A 94 3.49 24.03 -7.35
CA PRO A 94 2.58 23.02 -6.81
C PRO A 94 2.93 21.60 -7.29
N ALA A 95 3.50 21.46 -8.48
CA ALA A 95 3.91 20.16 -9.00
C ALA A 95 5.12 19.61 -8.23
N LEU A 96 6.03 20.48 -7.80
CA LEU A 96 7.10 20.06 -6.88
C LEU A 96 6.54 19.61 -5.54
N LEU A 97 5.64 20.37 -4.91
CA LEU A 97 5.05 19.97 -3.62
C LEU A 97 4.30 18.64 -3.73
N GLU A 98 3.53 18.45 -4.80
CA GLU A 98 2.85 17.19 -5.09
C GLU A 98 3.84 16.03 -5.26
N ASP A 99 4.87 16.21 -6.10
CA ASP A 99 5.89 15.19 -6.30
C ASP A 99 6.63 14.87 -4.98
N LEU A 100 6.95 15.85 -4.14
CA LEU A 100 7.58 15.63 -2.84
C LEU A 100 6.70 14.75 -1.94
N GLY A 101 5.38 14.99 -1.93
CA GLY A 101 4.42 14.18 -1.17
C GLY A 101 4.26 12.74 -1.70
N ILE A 102 4.45 12.52 -3.00
CA ILE A 102 4.25 11.20 -3.64
C ILE A 102 5.54 10.38 -3.73
N VAL A 103 6.68 11.03 -3.96
CA VAL A 103 7.91 10.40 -4.41
C VAL A 103 8.94 10.32 -3.30
N CYS A 104 9.16 11.41 -2.57
CA CYS A 104 10.21 11.48 -1.57
C CYS A 104 9.83 10.75 -0.27
N GLY A 105 10.84 10.15 0.36
CA GLY A 105 10.68 9.40 1.61
C GLY A 105 10.32 10.21 2.85
N TRP A 106 10.32 11.54 2.78
CA TRP A 106 10.24 12.47 3.90
C TRP A 106 9.04 13.40 3.80
N ASP A 107 8.59 13.92 4.94
CA ASP A 107 7.46 14.84 5.03
C ASP A 107 7.90 16.27 4.68
N SER A 108 7.33 16.84 3.62
CA SER A 108 7.63 18.20 3.16
C SER A 108 7.11 19.29 4.07
N HIS A 109 6.18 18.99 4.96
CA HIS A 109 5.59 19.97 5.88
C HIS A 109 6.33 20.04 7.23
N LEU A 110 7.24 19.09 7.47
CA LEU A 110 7.83 18.90 8.79
C LEU A 110 9.34 18.63 8.72
N ILE A 111 10.10 19.70 8.51
CA ILE A 111 11.56 19.70 8.60
C ILE A 111 11.99 20.51 9.83
N LEU A 112 12.66 19.88 10.80
CA LEU A 112 13.08 20.55 12.02
C LEU A 112 14.48 21.11 11.87
N GLN A 113 14.74 22.31 12.38
CA GLN A 113 16.09 22.83 12.51
C GLN A 113 16.71 22.41 13.85
N ASP A 114 18.03 22.33 13.91
CA ASP A 114 18.76 22.09 15.16
C ASP A 114 18.70 23.30 16.10
N LYS A 115 18.70 23.04 17.41
CA LYS A 115 18.72 24.07 18.44
C LYS A 115 19.99 24.91 18.44
N ALA A 116 21.15 24.36 18.21
CA ALA A 116 22.39 25.13 18.30
C ALA A 116 22.90 25.53 16.91
N ALA A 117 22.67 24.68 15.91
CA ALA A 117 23.26 24.83 14.57
C ALA A 117 22.22 25.16 13.49
N GLY A 118 22.16 26.41 13.03
CA GLY A 118 21.20 26.84 12.01
C GLY A 118 21.36 26.20 10.62
N ASN A 119 22.44 25.45 10.38
CA ASN A 119 22.68 24.72 9.13
C ASN A 119 22.47 23.20 9.25
N VAL A 120 21.95 22.73 10.38
CA VAL A 120 21.62 21.32 10.61
C VAL A 120 20.10 21.19 10.62
N PHE A 121 19.59 20.32 9.75
CA PHE A 121 18.16 20.04 9.62
C PHE A 121 17.88 18.56 9.83
N TYR A 122 16.74 18.26 10.41
CA TYR A 122 16.24 16.92 10.66
C TYR A 122 14.99 16.70 9.81
N TYR A 123 15.00 15.65 8.98
CA TYR A 123 13.81 15.24 8.25
C TYR A 123 13.10 14.11 8.98
N ILE A 124 11.80 14.07 8.77
CA ILE A 124 10.91 13.03 9.29
C ILE A 124 10.36 12.23 8.10
N PRO A 125 10.29 10.90 8.17
CA PRO A 125 9.64 10.11 7.14
C PRO A 125 8.17 10.49 6.96
N ARG A 126 7.67 10.45 5.73
CA ARG A 126 6.23 10.66 5.48
C ARG A 126 5.34 9.55 6.05
N ALA A 127 5.88 8.34 6.09
CA ALA A 127 5.22 7.15 6.59
C ALA A 127 6.23 6.01 6.75
N PHE A 128 5.94 5.06 7.63
CA PHE A 128 6.57 3.76 7.67
C PHE A 128 5.70 2.74 6.95
N LEU A 129 6.30 2.02 6.01
CA LEU A 129 5.63 1.03 5.18
C LEU A 129 6.14 -0.36 5.52
N LEU A 130 5.35 -1.39 5.20
CA LEU A 130 5.82 -2.77 5.27
C LEU A 130 7.06 -2.95 4.39
N LYS A 131 8.14 -3.50 4.95
CA LYS A 131 9.37 -3.77 4.19
C LYS A 131 9.18 -5.00 3.32
N ARG A 132 9.65 -4.90 2.07
CA ARG A 132 9.71 -5.99 1.11
C ARG A 132 11.10 -6.06 0.51
N ASP A 133 11.66 -7.26 0.41
CA ASP A 133 12.91 -7.49 -0.30
C ASP A 133 12.78 -8.65 -1.29
N ALA A 134 13.90 -9.23 -1.71
CA ALA A 134 13.93 -10.29 -2.72
C ALA A 134 13.17 -11.55 -2.28
N ASP A 135 13.07 -11.81 -0.97
CA ASP A 135 12.38 -12.99 -0.42
C ASP A 135 10.87 -12.75 -0.22
N GLY A 136 10.40 -11.51 -0.45
CA GLY A 136 9.01 -11.09 -0.27
C GLY A 136 8.82 -10.12 0.89
N TYR A 137 7.59 -10.07 1.42
CA TYR A 137 7.25 -9.19 2.53
C TYR A 137 7.89 -9.68 3.83
N ARG A 138 8.48 -8.76 4.59
CA ARG A 138 8.99 -9.04 5.95
C ARG A 138 7.84 -8.96 6.96
N LEU A 139 6.82 -9.79 6.71
CA LEU A 139 5.68 -10.05 7.57
C LEU A 139 5.69 -11.54 7.89
N ASN A 140 5.69 -11.88 9.18
CA ASN A 140 5.77 -13.27 9.63
C ASN A 140 4.71 -13.54 10.70
N VAL A 141 4.04 -14.67 10.57
CA VAL A 141 3.05 -15.16 11.54
C VAL A 141 3.62 -16.40 12.23
N GLN A 142 3.57 -16.42 13.56
CA GLN A 142 4.01 -17.54 14.38
C GLN A 142 2.87 -17.99 15.29
N TYR A 143 2.40 -19.22 15.10
CA TYR A 143 1.35 -19.82 15.90
C TYR A 143 1.96 -20.61 17.06
N ASN A 144 1.57 -20.32 18.28
CA ASN A 144 1.89 -21.09 19.47
C ASN A 144 0.71 -22.04 19.79
N THR A 145 0.85 -23.29 19.38
CA THR A 145 -0.19 -24.32 19.51
C THR A 145 -0.41 -24.83 20.95
N ARG A 146 0.39 -24.37 21.92
CA ARG A 146 0.30 -24.79 23.33
C ARG A 146 -0.45 -23.82 24.23
N ALA A 147 -0.92 -22.69 23.70
CA ALA A 147 -1.64 -21.70 24.47
C ALA A 147 -3.12 -22.09 24.63
N GLU A 148 -3.71 -21.74 25.78
CA GLU A 148 -5.13 -21.94 26.05
C GLU A 148 -6.01 -21.04 25.16
N ALA A 149 -7.23 -21.49 24.86
CA ALA A 149 -8.18 -20.73 24.05
C ALA A 149 -8.49 -19.36 24.71
N GLY A 150 -8.54 -18.30 23.89
CA GLY A 150 -8.78 -16.93 24.36
C GLY A 150 -7.54 -16.19 24.87
N GLN A 151 -6.38 -16.86 25.01
CA GLN A 151 -5.12 -16.18 25.31
C GLN A 151 -4.37 -15.81 24.02
N PRO A 152 -3.58 -14.72 24.02
CA PRO A 152 -2.69 -14.39 22.91
C PRO A 152 -1.73 -15.57 22.64
N SER A 153 -1.89 -16.16 21.46
CA SER A 153 -1.23 -17.40 21.05
C SER A 153 -0.57 -17.29 19.68
N VAL A 154 -0.71 -16.14 19.02
CA VAL A 154 -0.14 -15.89 17.70
C VAL A 154 0.66 -14.60 17.75
N MET A 155 1.86 -14.62 17.16
CA MET A 155 2.68 -13.43 17.01
C MET A 155 2.74 -13.04 15.54
N ILE A 156 2.24 -11.85 15.21
CA ILE A 156 2.47 -11.22 13.91
C ILE A 156 3.66 -10.27 14.07
N THR A 157 4.69 -10.46 13.26
CA THR A 157 5.87 -9.59 13.24
C THR A 157 6.02 -8.93 11.88
N ALA A 158 6.05 -7.61 11.86
CA ALA A 158 6.27 -6.80 10.66
C ALA A 158 7.57 -5.99 10.79
N GLU A 159 8.44 -6.05 9.79
CA GLU A 159 9.54 -5.08 9.64
C GLU A 159 9.03 -3.88 8.85
N LEU A 160 9.15 -2.69 9.44
CA LEU A 160 8.69 -1.44 8.85
C LEU A 160 9.86 -0.54 8.50
N GLN A 161 9.76 0.15 7.38
CA GLN A 161 10.80 1.03 6.89
C GLN A 161 10.20 2.26 6.21
N ALA A 162 10.84 3.41 6.41
CA ALA A 162 10.56 4.61 5.64
C ALA A 162 10.92 4.36 4.16
N PRO A 163 10.03 4.67 3.19
CA PRO A 163 10.39 4.62 1.79
C PRO A 163 11.54 5.60 1.55
N HIS A 164 12.47 5.24 0.66
CA HIS A 164 13.60 6.10 0.34
C HIS A 164 14.05 5.85 -1.10
N LEU A 165 14.20 6.92 -1.87
CA LEU A 165 14.82 6.86 -3.18
C LEU A 165 16.26 7.35 -3.15
N PRO A 166 17.13 6.79 -4.00
CA PRO A 166 18.43 7.38 -4.28
C PRO A 166 18.25 8.84 -4.72
N GLY A 167 18.86 9.78 -3.99
CA GLY A 167 18.79 11.20 -4.32
C GLY A 167 17.82 12.03 -3.48
N ASP A 168 16.91 11.43 -2.69
CA ASP A 168 15.91 12.17 -1.90
C ASP A 168 16.54 13.26 -1.00
N ILE A 169 17.63 12.92 -0.32
CA ILE A 169 18.35 13.84 0.57
C ILE A 169 19.13 14.89 -0.23
N HIS A 170 19.62 14.53 -1.42
CA HIS A 170 20.28 15.49 -2.32
C HIS A 170 19.29 16.52 -2.87
N LEU A 171 18.06 16.10 -3.19
CA LEU A 171 16.97 17.00 -3.56
C LEU A 171 16.64 17.96 -2.41
N LEU A 172 16.39 17.43 -1.20
CA LEU A 172 16.11 18.27 -0.03
C LEU A 172 17.26 19.26 0.24
N LYS A 173 18.51 18.81 0.16
CA LYS A 173 19.70 19.67 0.29
C LYS A 173 19.70 20.79 -0.74
N SER A 174 19.33 20.49 -1.98
CA SER A 174 19.30 21.48 -3.07
C SER A 174 18.19 22.51 -2.88
N ILE A 175 17.01 22.07 -2.43
CA ILE A 175 15.88 22.95 -2.09
C ILE A 175 16.29 23.91 -0.96
N LEU A 176 16.84 23.38 0.14
CA LEU A 176 17.26 24.20 1.28
C LEU A 176 18.39 25.17 0.90
N ARG A 177 19.38 24.74 0.11
CA ARG A 177 20.44 25.64 -0.37
C ARG A 177 19.88 26.80 -1.18
N GLN A 178 18.95 26.53 -2.11
CA GLN A 178 18.33 27.57 -2.93
C GLN A 178 17.45 28.51 -2.09
N ALA A 179 16.61 27.95 -1.20
CA ALA A 179 15.72 28.72 -0.34
C ALA A 179 16.49 29.67 0.58
N PHE A 180 17.57 29.20 1.21
CA PHE A 180 18.39 29.99 2.14
C PHE A 180 19.56 30.72 1.47
N ALA A 181 19.64 30.71 0.13
CA ALA A 181 20.72 31.34 -0.65
C ALA A 181 22.15 30.92 -0.19
N LEU A 182 22.31 29.65 0.18
CA LEU A 182 23.58 29.10 0.64
C LEU A 182 24.53 28.88 -0.54
N LYS A 183 25.78 29.33 -0.38
CA LYS A 183 26.86 29.07 -1.33
C LYS A 183 27.23 27.58 -1.31
N PRO A 184 27.83 27.04 -2.40
CA PRO A 184 28.27 25.64 -2.45
C PRO A 184 29.20 25.24 -1.30
N ALA A 185 30.07 26.16 -0.87
CA ALA A 185 31.03 25.98 0.23
C ALA A 185 30.38 26.00 1.63
N ASP A 186 29.17 26.55 1.76
CA ASP A 186 28.51 26.64 3.07
C ASP A 186 28.15 25.23 3.55
N ALA A 187 28.50 24.92 4.80
CA ALA A 187 28.13 23.67 5.44
C ALA A 187 26.61 23.59 5.57
N LEU A 188 26.02 22.48 5.13
CA LEU A 188 24.60 22.16 5.29
C LEU A 188 24.48 20.66 5.54
N THR A 189 23.90 20.30 6.68
CA THR A 189 23.79 18.93 7.15
C THR A 189 22.32 18.56 7.29
N ILE A 190 21.96 17.39 6.76
CA ILE A 190 20.62 16.81 6.89
C ILE A 190 20.76 15.50 7.64
N LYS A 191 20.01 15.33 8.73
CA LYS A 191 19.99 14.13 9.58
C LYS A 191 18.59 13.53 9.57
N ALA A 192 18.49 12.22 9.74
CA ALA A 192 17.21 11.61 10.09
C ALA A 192 16.89 11.97 11.56
N LEU A 193 15.62 12.19 11.88
CA LEU A 193 15.22 12.39 13.27
C LEU A 193 15.60 11.16 14.13
N PRO A 194 16.10 11.35 15.36
CA PRO A 194 16.26 10.25 16.32
C PRO A 194 14.93 9.54 16.61
N GLY A 195 14.96 8.24 16.86
CA GLY A 195 13.76 7.43 17.11
C GLY A 195 13.65 6.85 18.52
N LEU A 196 14.65 7.10 19.38
CA LEU A 196 14.67 6.59 20.75
C LEU A 196 13.47 7.13 21.54
N GLY A 197 12.83 6.24 22.32
CA GLY A 197 11.63 6.58 23.08
C GLY A 197 10.34 6.71 22.25
N ALA A 198 10.37 6.32 20.97
CA ALA A 198 9.16 6.27 20.17
C ALA A 198 8.17 5.23 20.71
N THR A 199 6.88 5.52 20.59
CA THR A 199 5.77 4.63 20.95
C THR A 199 4.87 4.43 19.74
N VAL A 200 4.14 3.33 19.69
CA VAL A 200 3.22 3.05 18.60
C VAL A 200 1.79 3.04 19.13
N ASP A 201 0.91 3.64 18.36
CA ASP A 201 -0.53 3.47 18.45
C ASP A 201 -1.02 2.87 17.12
N LEU A 202 -1.77 1.78 17.18
CA LEU A 202 -2.35 1.13 16.00
C LEU A 202 -3.86 1.13 16.13
N GLN A 203 -4.53 1.53 15.06
CA GLN A 203 -5.97 1.51 14.98
C GLN A 203 -6.39 0.72 13.75
N ALA A 204 -7.08 -0.39 13.95
CA ALA A 204 -7.76 -1.08 12.86
C ALA A 204 -9.12 -0.41 12.62
N LEU A 205 -9.11 0.69 11.86
CA LEU A 205 -10.27 1.56 11.66
C LEU A 205 -11.51 0.83 11.11
N ALA A 206 -11.34 -0.24 10.32
CA ALA A 206 -12.46 -0.95 9.70
C ALA A 206 -13.03 -2.11 10.54
N THR A 207 -12.22 -2.76 11.38
CA THR A 207 -12.70 -3.86 12.24
C THR A 207 -13.15 -3.38 13.63
N GLY A 208 -12.74 -2.18 14.04
CA GLY A 208 -12.90 -1.70 15.41
C GLY A 208 -11.95 -2.40 16.38
N LEU A 209 -10.96 -3.15 15.88
CA LEU A 209 -9.97 -3.83 16.71
C LEU A 209 -9.01 -2.80 17.31
N ALA A 210 -9.21 -2.51 18.59
CA ALA A 210 -8.29 -1.74 19.42
C ALA A 210 -7.45 -2.73 20.25
N LEU A 211 -6.21 -2.95 19.84
CA LEU A 211 -5.28 -3.76 20.62
C LEU A 211 -4.76 -2.94 21.80
N PRO A 212 -4.78 -3.47 23.02
CA PRO A 212 -4.23 -2.76 24.17
C PRO A 212 -2.70 -2.67 24.04
N ALA A 213 -2.12 -1.60 24.59
CA ALA A 213 -0.73 -1.22 24.36
C ALA A 213 0.28 -2.31 24.76
N GLU A 214 -0.02 -3.09 25.79
CA GLU A 214 0.82 -4.20 26.26
C GLU A 214 0.95 -5.36 25.25
N ARG A 215 0.06 -5.42 24.25
CA ARG A 215 0.07 -6.45 23.19
C ARG A 215 0.77 -5.96 21.92
N ILE A 216 1.23 -4.71 21.90
CA ILE A 216 1.96 -4.08 20.81
C ILE A 216 3.41 -3.88 21.27
N HIS A 217 4.31 -4.69 20.74
CA HIS A 217 5.73 -4.61 21.06
C HIS A 217 6.47 -3.88 19.94
N LEU A 218 7.15 -2.81 20.31
CA LEU A 218 7.99 -2.02 19.41
C LEU A 218 9.43 -2.02 19.94
N ASN A 219 10.38 -2.32 19.06
CA ASN A 219 11.78 -1.98 19.29
C ASN A 219 12.07 -0.66 18.57
N PRO A 220 12.14 0.47 19.29
CA PRO A 220 12.30 1.78 18.65
C PRO A 220 13.62 1.85 17.90
N PRO A 221 13.64 2.40 16.67
CA PRO A 221 14.87 2.58 15.92
C PRO A 221 15.75 3.66 16.56
N ALA A 222 17.07 3.58 16.41
CA ALA A 222 17.96 4.66 16.88
C ALA A 222 17.66 5.99 16.14
N HIS A 223 17.29 5.89 14.86
CA HIS A 223 16.85 7.01 14.04
C HIS A 223 15.83 6.56 12.99
N LEU A 224 14.98 7.47 12.51
CA LEU A 224 13.81 7.13 11.69
C LEU A 224 14.12 6.61 10.27
N LYS A 225 15.38 6.62 9.84
CA LYS A 225 15.83 5.92 8.62
C LYS A 225 16.00 4.39 8.81
N GLN A 226 16.17 3.92 10.04
CA GLN A 226 16.36 2.49 10.31
C GLN A 226 15.06 1.71 10.16
N VAL A 227 15.21 0.46 9.75
CA VAL A 227 14.14 -0.53 9.84
C VAL A 227 13.86 -0.78 11.33
N PHE A 228 12.59 -0.86 11.70
CA PHE A 228 12.19 -1.30 13.03
C PHE A 228 11.19 -2.44 12.95
N ARG A 229 11.07 -3.18 14.05
CA ARG A 229 10.19 -4.33 14.17
C ARG A 229 8.99 -3.98 15.04
N LEU A 230 7.82 -4.26 14.51
CA LEU A 230 6.54 -4.21 15.20
C LEU A 230 6.02 -5.63 15.37
N THR A 231 5.74 -6.01 16.61
CA THR A 231 5.21 -7.34 16.94
C THR A 231 3.88 -7.20 17.66
N LEU A 232 2.86 -7.89 17.15
CA LEU A 232 1.52 -7.95 17.74
C LEU A 232 1.34 -9.33 18.38
N SER A 233 0.93 -9.34 19.65
CA SER A 233 0.56 -10.56 20.37
C SER A 233 -0.95 -10.73 20.29
N LEU A 234 -1.40 -11.65 19.44
CA LEU A 234 -2.79 -11.82 19.02
C LEU A 234 -3.37 -13.17 19.47
N THR A 235 -4.67 -13.24 19.68
CA THR A 235 -5.38 -14.52 19.63
C THR A 235 -5.44 -15.01 18.18
N GLN A 236 -5.87 -16.25 17.97
CA GLN A 236 -6.06 -16.77 16.62
C GLN A 236 -7.09 -15.94 15.83
N ASP A 237 -8.17 -15.51 16.46
CA ASP A 237 -9.22 -14.74 15.79
C ASP A 237 -8.76 -13.36 15.36
N GLU A 238 -8.09 -12.63 16.27
CA GLU A 238 -7.57 -11.30 15.96
C GLU A 238 -6.48 -11.36 14.88
N THR A 239 -5.77 -12.49 14.77
CA THR A 239 -4.81 -12.71 13.67
C THR A 239 -5.54 -12.70 12.32
N GLU A 240 -6.69 -13.36 12.23
CA GLU A 240 -7.49 -13.39 11.01
C GLU A 240 -8.07 -12.01 10.66
N GLU A 241 -8.52 -11.29 11.68
CA GLU A 241 -8.95 -9.90 11.53
C GLU A 241 -7.83 -9.02 11.00
N VAL A 242 -6.63 -9.10 11.59
CA VAL A 242 -5.49 -8.29 11.18
C VAL A 242 -5.01 -8.67 9.78
N LEU A 243 -4.89 -9.95 9.44
CA LEU A 243 -4.43 -10.38 8.12
C LEU A 243 -5.43 -10.04 7.02
N ALA A 244 -6.72 -10.24 7.25
CA ALA A 244 -7.75 -9.85 6.31
C ALA A 244 -7.78 -8.33 6.13
N GLN A 245 -7.62 -7.57 7.21
CA GLN A 245 -7.50 -6.11 7.17
C GLN A 245 -6.29 -5.68 6.33
N ILE A 246 -5.11 -6.24 6.55
CA ILE A 246 -3.89 -5.92 5.78
C ILE A 246 -4.09 -6.19 4.28
N THR A 247 -4.80 -7.27 3.96
CA THR A 247 -5.05 -7.71 2.58
C THR A 247 -5.95 -6.73 1.83
N HIS A 248 -7.04 -6.26 2.44
CA HIS A 248 -8.06 -5.47 1.73
C HIS A 248 -7.88 -3.96 1.92
N ASP A 249 -7.80 -3.52 3.19
CA ASP A 249 -7.85 -2.10 3.54
C ASP A 249 -6.48 -1.54 3.93
N GLY A 250 -5.59 -2.41 4.41
CA GLY A 250 -4.38 -2.04 5.11
C GLY A 250 -4.62 -1.79 6.60
N LEU A 251 -3.59 -2.02 7.40
CA LEU A 251 -3.54 -1.61 8.80
C LEU A 251 -2.85 -0.24 8.90
N VAL A 252 -3.48 0.70 9.60
CA VAL A 252 -2.97 2.05 9.80
C VAL A 252 -2.65 2.31 11.26
N GLY A 253 -1.72 3.21 11.51
CA GLY A 253 -1.39 3.64 12.86
C GLY A 253 -0.41 4.81 12.85
N THR A 254 0.14 5.11 14.01
CA THR A 254 1.05 6.23 14.22
C THR A 254 2.20 5.82 15.11
N LEU A 255 3.42 6.06 14.64
CA LEU A 255 4.63 6.08 15.46
C LEU A 255 4.77 7.48 16.07
N ASN A 256 4.62 7.59 17.38
CA ASN A 256 4.78 8.83 18.12
C ASN A 256 6.24 8.97 18.59
N VAL A 257 7.00 9.85 17.96
CA VAL A 257 8.43 10.06 18.23
C VAL A 257 8.59 11.19 19.25
N ALA A 258 9.30 10.91 20.35
CA ALA A 258 9.54 11.90 21.38
C ALA A 258 10.65 12.88 20.95
N VAL A 259 10.33 14.17 20.92
CA VAL A 259 11.28 15.27 20.75
C VAL A 259 11.06 16.24 21.90
N GLU A 260 11.86 16.09 22.95
CA GLU A 260 11.67 16.79 24.24
C GLU A 260 10.27 16.56 24.81
N GLN A 261 9.49 17.63 24.98
CA GLN A 261 8.13 17.62 25.49
C GLN A 261 7.09 17.46 24.38
N THR A 262 7.51 17.41 23.11
CA THR A 262 6.62 17.27 21.96
C THR A 262 6.65 15.83 21.46
N ARG A 263 5.48 15.32 21.04
CA ARG A 263 5.38 14.06 20.31
C ARG A 263 5.08 14.35 18.85
N ILE A 264 5.93 13.84 17.98
CA ILE A 264 5.79 13.99 16.53
C ILE A 264 5.15 12.70 15.99
N PRO A 265 3.93 12.77 15.41
CA PRO A 265 3.28 11.62 14.83
C PRO A 265 3.87 11.31 13.45
N VAL A 266 4.23 10.05 13.21
CA VAL A 266 4.65 9.55 11.91
C VAL A 266 3.73 8.40 11.50
N PRO A 267 3.00 8.50 10.37
CA PRO A 267 2.07 7.46 9.96
C PRO A 267 2.74 6.09 9.76
N ILE A 268 2.07 5.03 10.19
CA ILE A 268 2.36 3.64 9.84
C ILE A 268 1.28 3.17 8.87
N ARG A 269 1.67 2.54 7.76
CA ARG A 269 0.76 1.94 6.79
C ARG A 269 1.26 0.56 6.39
N ILE A 270 0.52 -0.47 6.77
CA ILE A 270 0.85 -1.87 6.46
C ILE A 270 -0.18 -2.36 5.45
N ARG A 271 0.21 -2.37 4.18
CA ARG A 271 -0.59 -2.87 3.06
C ARG A 271 0.33 -3.48 2.02
N TYR A 272 -0.06 -4.59 1.40
CA TYR A 272 0.79 -5.27 0.44
C TYR A 272 1.12 -4.40 -0.78
N ALA A 273 0.15 -3.68 -1.34
CA ALA A 273 0.39 -2.78 -2.48
C ALA A 273 1.19 -1.51 -2.13
N GLN A 274 1.36 -1.18 -0.84
CA GLN A 274 2.06 0.02 -0.37
C GLN A 274 3.22 -0.36 0.56
N PHE A 275 4.36 -0.69 -0.04
CA PHE A 275 5.54 -1.20 0.67
C PHE A 275 6.80 -0.35 0.44
N SER A 276 7.77 -0.51 1.34
CA SER A 276 9.15 -0.02 1.20
C SER A 276 10.02 -1.12 0.62
N GLY A 277 10.72 -0.85 -0.48
CA GLY A 277 11.59 -1.81 -1.15
C GLY A 277 11.66 -1.58 -2.66
N PRO A 278 12.47 -2.38 -3.37
CA PRO A 278 12.55 -2.30 -4.81
C PRO A 278 11.22 -2.72 -5.45
N ARG A 279 10.80 -1.96 -6.47
CA ARG A 279 9.60 -2.28 -7.28
C ARG A 279 9.96 -2.86 -8.64
N LEU A 280 10.97 -2.28 -9.27
CA LEU A 280 11.47 -2.70 -10.57
C LEU A 280 12.98 -2.92 -10.47
N LYS A 281 13.45 -4.13 -10.77
CA LYS A 281 14.89 -4.40 -10.85
C LYS A 281 15.45 -3.77 -12.11
N GLY A 282 16.68 -3.26 -12.01
CA GLY A 282 17.34 -2.52 -13.09
C GLY A 282 17.12 -1.00 -13.02
N PHE A 283 16.04 -0.52 -12.40
CA PHE A 283 15.76 0.91 -12.30
C PHE A 283 16.85 1.68 -11.53
N ASP A 284 17.23 1.22 -10.34
CA ASP A 284 18.24 1.91 -9.52
C ASP A 284 19.62 1.94 -10.20
N ALA A 285 19.96 0.87 -10.92
CA ALA A 285 21.17 0.81 -11.74
C ALA A 285 21.10 1.83 -12.88
N TRP A 286 19.95 1.92 -13.55
CA TRP A 286 19.70 2.88 -14.61
C TRP A 286 19.79 4.34 -14.14
N ALA A 287 19.17 4.64 -13.00
CA ALA A 287 19.20 5.97 -12.37
C ALA A 287 20.63 6.40 -11.99
N LYS A 288 21.54 5.45 -11.77
CA LYS A 288 22.98 5.69 -11.52
C LYS A 288 23.82 5.78 -12.80
N GLY A 289 23.20 5.89 -13.96
CA GLY A 289 23.87 6.11 -15.25
C GLY A 289 24.18 4.83 -16.05
N LEU A 290 23.78 3.65 -15.57
CA LEU A 290 23.93 2.42 -16.35
C LEU A 290 22.83 2.33 -17.42
N GLY A 291 23.15 1.75 -18.57
CA GLY A 291 22.12 1.39 -19.55
C GLY A 291 21.32 0.18 -19.06
N ILE A 292 20.04 0.11 -19.41
CA ILE A 292 19.23 -1.09 -19.18
C ILE A 292 18.55 -1.56 -20.46
N THR A 293 18.37 -2.87 -20.56
CA THR A 293 17.70 -3.54 -21.69
C THR A 293 16.36 -4.15 -21.30
N SER A 294 16.13 -4.36 -20.01
CA SER A 294 14.90 -4.90 -19.44
C SER A 294 14.65 -4.32 -18.05
N LEU A 295 13.39 -4.37 -17.64
CA LEU A 295 12.95 -4.16 -16.26
C LEU A 295 12.22 -5.41 -15.79
N GLU A 296 12.61 -5.89 -14.61
CA GLU A 296 11.94 -7.00 -13.92
C GLU A 296 10.92 -6.41 -12.95
N ASN A 297 9.65 -6.83 -13.03
CA ASN A 297 8.70 -6.53 -11.97
C ASN A 297 8.94 -7.47 -10.79
N VAL A 298 9.62 -6.96 -9.77
CA VAL A 298 9.91 -7.74 -8.56
C VAL A 298 8.77 -7.70 -7.56
N THR A 299 7.69 -6.97 -7.82
CA THR A 299 6.53 -6.91 -6.92
C THR A 299 5.62 -8.12 -7.10
N ASP A 300 4.76 -8.38 -6.13
CA ASP A 300 3.73 -9.43 -6.22
C ASP A 300 2.46 -8.94 -6.94
N PHE A 301 2.48 -7.75 -7.53
CA PHE A 301 1.34 -7.13 -8.23
C PHE A 301 1.72 -6.71 -9.66
N PRO A 302 0.77 -6.71 -10.60
CA PRO A 302 1.00 -6.10 -11.91
C PRO A 302 1.34 -4.62 -11.77
N VAL A 303 2.34 -4.16 -12.51
CA VAL A 303 2.79 -2.76 -12.49
C VAL A 303 2.63 -2.14 -13.87
N ALA A 304 1.95 -1.01 -13.95
CA ALA A 304 1.89 -0.18 -15.15
C ALA A 304 2.87 0.97 -15.06
N LEU A 305 3.82 1.01 -16.00
CA LEU A 305 4.79 2.07 -16.15
C LEU A 305 4.23 3.16 -17.10
N LYS A 306 4.05 4.37 -16.58
CA LYS A 306 3.43 5.51 -17.29
C LYS A 306 4.42 6.60 -17.68
N ALA A 307 5.46 6.80 -16.89
CA ALA A 307 6.41 7.88 -17.11
C ALA A 307 7.77 7.62 -16.45
N ILE A 308 8.77 8.39 -16.88
CA ILE A 308 10.05 8.57 -16.19
C ILE A 308 10.16 10.04 -15.83
N ASN A 309 10.46 10.31 -14.57
CA ASN A 309 10.53 11.66 -14.05
C ASN A 309 11.87 11.89 -13.35
N ALA A 310 12.32 13.14 -13.35
CA ALA A 310 13.48 13.55 -12.60
C ALA A 310 13.42 15.02 -12.21
N TYR A 311 14.16 15.33 -11.14
CA TYR A 311 14.60 16.68 -10.84
C TYR A 311 16.08 16.79 -11.14
N ARG A 312 16.50 17.88 -11.77
CA ARG A 312 17.92 18.17 -12.01
C ARG A 312 18.28 19.60 -11.66
N LEU A 313 19.57 19.84 -11.46
CA LEU A 313 20.10 21.18 -11.23
C LEU A 313 20.72 21.73 -12.53
N LYS A 314 20.14 22.79 -13.08
CA LYS A 314 20.66 23.48 -14.27
C LYS A 314 20.85 24.96 -13.97
N ASN A 315 22.07 25.46 -14.17
CA ASN A 315 22.43 26.86 -13.90
C ASN A 315 22.04 27.31 -12.47
N GLY A 316 22.21 26.42 -11.49
CA GLY A 316 21.85 26.67 -10.08
C GLY A 316 20.35 26.67 -9.77
N LYS A 317 19.48 26.38 -10.76
CA LYS A 317 18.03 26.27 -10.58
C LYS A 317 17.58 24.83 -10.70
N LEU A 318 16.60 24.46 -9.88
CA LEU A 318 15.97 23.15 -9.95
C LEU A 318 14.98 23.11 -11.14
N GLU A 319 15.02 22.06 -11.93
CA GLU A 319 14.12 21.84 -13.07
C GLU A 319 13.43 20.48 -12.96
N ARG A 320 12.12 20.45 -13.23
CA ARG A 320 11.36 19.21 -13.37
C ARG A 320 11.41 18.72 -14.81
N ILE A 321 11.65 17.41 -14.97
CA ILE A 321 11.67 16.74 -16.27
C ILE A 321 10.79 15.52 -16.19
N SER A 322 9.91 15.37 -17.17
CA SER A 322 9.05 14.20 -17.31
C SER A 322 9.08 13.69 -18.75
N LYS A 323 9.20 12.38 -18.91
CA LYS A 323 9.04 11.67 -20.17
C LYS A 323 7.90 10.71 -20.02
N LYS A 324 6.84 10.94 -20.81
CA LYS A 324 5.73 10.00 -20.87
C LYS A 324 6.18 8.75 -21.62
N LEU A 325 5.74 7.61 -21.11
CA LEU A 325 5.96 6.32 -21.73
C LEU A 325 4.62 5.81 -22.26
N LYS A 326 4.67 5.10 -23.39
CA LYS A 326 3.54 4.27 -23.78
C LYS A 326 3.27 3.29 -22.65
N SER A 327 2.00 3.20 -22.22
CA SER A 327 1.58 2.34 -21.11
C SER A 327 2.15 0.93 -21.29
N LEU A 328 3.01 0.53 -20.36
CA LEU A 328 3.65 -0.77 -20.34
C LEU A 328 3.24 -1.46 -19.04
N ARG A 329 2.43 -2.52 -19.15
CA ARG A 329 2.12 -3.41 -18.03
C ARG A 329 3.16 -4.52 -17.95
N ILE A 330 3.70 -4.73 -16.76
CA ILE A 330 4.66 -5.78 -16.44
C ILE A 330 4.03 -6.65 -15.35
N GLU A 331 3.83 -7.93 -15.65
CA GLU A 331 3.21 -8.89 -14.72
C GLU A 331 4.19 -9.27 -13.59
N PRO A 332 3.69 -9.69 -12.41
CA PRO A 332 4.55 -10.09 -11.29
C PRO A 332 5.62 -11.11 -11.68
N GLY A 333 6.87 -10.88 -11.27
CA GLY A 333 8.00 -11.79 -11.53
C GLY A 333 8.44 -11.87 -12.99
N THR A 334 7.88 -11.05 -13.89
CA THR A 334 8.22 -11.07 -15.32
C THR A 334 9.19 -9.96 -15.70
N ASP A 335 10.04 -10.25 -16.67
CA ASP A 335 10.89 -9.28 -17.34
C ASP A 335 10.19 -8.68 -18.55
N ARG A 336 10.25 -7.35 -18.68
CA ARG A 336 9.88 -6.65 -19.91
C ARG A 336 11.07 -5.96 -20.57
N PRO A 337 11.35 -6.24 -21.85
CA PRO A 337 12.34 -5.50 -22.62
C PRO A 337 12.01 -4.00 -22.66
N LEU A 338 12.91 -3.20 -22.12
CA LEU A 338 12.84 -1.74 -22.11
C LEU A 338 14.26 -1.22 -22.30
N LYS A 339 14.57 -0.80 -23.53
CA LYS A 339 15.90 -0.27 -23.83
C LYS A 339 15.92 1.22 -23.55
N LEU A 340 16.50 1.60 -22.41
CA LEU A 340 16.75 2.98 -22.06
C LEU A 340 18.24 3.32 -22.24
N PRO A 341 18.58 4.44 -22.88
CA PRO A 341 19.93 4.99 -22.76
C PRO A 341 20.19 5.38 -21.30
N ALA A 342 21.45 5.60 -20.92
CA ALA A 342 21.81 6.09 -19.58
C ALA A 342 20.94 7.29 -19.15
N ALA A 343 20.60 7.36 -17.87
CA ALA A 343 19.69 8.37 -17.34
C ALA A 343 20.10 9.80 -17.72
N GLU A 344 21.39 10.14 -17.65
CA GLU A 344 21.92 11.46 -18.04
C GLU A 344 21.73 11.76 -19.53
N LYS A 345 21.94 10.77 -20.40
CA LYS A 345 21.67 10.93 -21.84
C LYS A 345 20.19 11.15 -22.13
N LEU A 346 19.31 10.58 -21.31
CA LEU A 346 17.87 10.71 -21.46
C LEU A 346 17.35 12.02 -20.86
N LEU A 347 17.74 12.35 -19.64
CA LEU A 347 17.15 13.40 -18.79
C LEU A 347 18.07 14.62 -18.63
N GLY A 348 19.30 14.57 -19.12
CA GLY A 348 20.35 15.56 -18.94
C GLY A 348 21.18 15.34 -17.68
N ASP A 349 22.21 16.16 -17.52
CA ASP A 349 23.19 16.04 -16.43
C ASP A 349 22.67 16.60 -15.10
N ASN A 350 23.43 16.37 -14.02
CA ASN A 350 23.14 16.86 -12.66
C ASN A 350 21.76 16.45 -12.13
N LEU A 351 21.39 15.19 -12.33
CA LEU A 351 20.16 14.61 -11.78
C LEU A 351 20.24 14.57 -10.25
N MET A 352 19.22 15.12 -9.59
CA MET A 352 19.09 15.17 -8.13
C MET A 352 18.33 13.93 -7.62
N VAL A 353 17.21 13.61 -8.25
CA VAL A 353 16.41 12.41 -8.00
C VAL A 353 15.73 11.99 -9.29
N THR A 354 15.57 10.69 -9.48
CA THR A 354 14.89 10.10 -10.63
C THR A 354 13.92 9.03 -10.14
N TRP A 355 12.72 8.97 -10.71
CA TRP A 355 11.71 7.96 -10.36
C TRP A 355 10.89 7.57 -11.58
N MET A 356 10.27 6.38 -11.51
CA MET A 356 9.27 5.96 -12.47
C MET A 356 7.87 6.29 -11.98
N GLY A 357 7.02 6.82 -12.86
CA GLY A 357 5.59 6.92 -12.65
C GLY A 357 4.97 5.54 -12.76
N LEU A 358 4.83 4.86 -11.62
CA LEU A 358 4.30 3.51 -11.51
C LEU A 358 2.89 3.52 -10.95
N ASP A 359 2.04 2.67 -11.50
CA ASP A 359 0.74 2.34 -10.96
C ASP A 359 0.73 0.84 -10.63
N ILE A 360 0.42 0.50 -9.38
CA ILE A 360 0.42 -0.88 -8.90
C ILE A 360 -1.02 -1.32 -8.78
N ASP A 361 -1.36 -2.43 -9.44
CA ASP A 361 -2.69 -3.02 -9.40
C ASP A 361 -2.94 -3.75 -8.07
N GLY A 362 -3.14 -2.97 -7.00
CA GLY A 362 -3.31 -3.46 -5.63
C GLY A 362 -4.62 -4.19 -5.35
N ASN A 363 -5.51 -4.29 -6.35
CA ASN A 363 -6.80 -4.97 -6.26
C ASN A 363 -6.81 -6.33 -6.99
N CYS A 364 -5.66 -6.81 -7.44
CA CYS A 364 -5.51 -8.14 -8.05
C CYS A 364 -5.83 -9.25 -7.02
N THR A 365 -7.03 -9.84 -7.10
CA THR A 365 -7.50 -10.87 -6.17
C THR A 365 -6.56 -12.08 -6.12
N ASP A 366 -6.20 -12.65 -7.29
CA ASP A 366 -5.28 -13.78 -7.38
C ASP A 366 -3.91 -13.48 -6.74
N CYS A 367 -3.45 -12.23 -6.86
CA CYS A 367 -2.20 -11.77 -6.26
C CYS A 367 -2.31 -11.73 -4.74
N LEU A 368 -3.41 -11.16 -4.22
CA LEU A 368 -3.67 -11.07 -2.78
C LEU A 368 -3.79 -12.47 -2.15
N GLU A 369 -4.50 -13.39 -2.79
CA GLU A 369 -4.61 -14.79 -2.34
C GLU A 369 -3.23 -15.48 -2.30
N THR A 370 -2.40 -15.26 -3.31
CA THR A 370 -1.03 -15.82 -3.36
C THR A 370 -0.16 -15.28 -2.23
N ILE A 371 -0.25 -13.98 -1.94
CA ILE A 371 0.50 -13.33 -0.85
C ILE A 371 0.03 -13.89 0.50
N ASP A 372 -1.28 -13.95 0.70
CA ASP A 372 -1.90 -14.42 1.95
C ASP A 372 -1.51 -15.88 2.25
N HIS A 373 -1.60 -16.77 1.25
CA HIS A 373 -1.17 -18.17 1.37
C HIS A 373 0.31 -18.28 1.79
N ARG A 374 1.20 -17.45 1.20
CA ARG A 374 2.63 -17.43 1.53
C ARG A 374 2.89 -17.00 2.98
N ILE A 375 2.17 -15.99 3.46
CA ILE A 375 2.34 -15.42 4.81
C ILE A 375 1.81 -16.36 5.88
N ARG A 376 0.68 -17.04 5.59
CA ARG A 376 0.03 -18.01 6.50
C ARG A 376 0.76 -19.34 6.60
N LYS A 377 1.68 -19.64 5.67
CA LYS A 377 2.46 -20.89 5.61
C LYS A 377 1.60 -22.16 5.72
N GLY A 378 0.40 -22.14 5.12
CA GLY A 378 -0.50 -23.30 5.07
C GLY A 378 -1.38 -23.51 6.29
N VAL A 379 -1.46 -22.57 7.24
CA VAL A 379 -2.50 -22.59 8.29
C VAL A 379 -3.83 -22.17 7.66
N ALA A 380 -4.69 -23.15 7.39
CA ALA A 380 -6.05 -22.93 6.90
C ALA A 380 -6.95 -22.47 8.04
N LEU A 381 -7.37 -21.21 8.02
CA LEU A 381 -8.46 -20.69 8.85
C LEU A 381 -9.48 -20.02 7.93
N ALA A 382 -10.72 -19.88 8.42
CA ALA A 382 -11.89 -19.49 7.65
C ALA A 382 -11.64 -18.22 6.80
N PRO A 383 -11.78 -18.27 5.46
CA PRO A 383 -11.55 -17.10 4.62
C PRO A 383 -12.51 -15.97 5.00
N GLY A 384 -11.98 -14.76 5.11
CA GLY A 384 -12.78 -13.55 5.27
C GLY A 384 -13.47 -13.19 3.95
N SER A 385 -14.74 -12.82 4.01
CA SER A 385 -15.53 -12.39 2.86
C SER A 385 -16.35 -11.15 3.22
N ARG A 386 -16.46 -10.19 2.30
CA ARG A 386 -17.26 -8.97 2.52
C ARG A 386 -18.73 -9.21 2.22
N ILE A 387 -19.60 -8.64 3.05
CA ILE A 387 -21.02 -8.56 2.77
C ILE A 387 -21.26 -7.30 1.94
N HIS A 388 -21.67 -7.49 0.69
CA HIS A 388 -22.13 -6.43 -0.20
C HIS A 388 -23.60 -6.15 0.05
N MET A 389 -23.93 -4.92 0.43
CA MET A 389 -25.29 -4.46 0.66
C MET A 389 -25.60 -3.26 -0.21
N GLU A 390 -26.68 -3.32 -0.97
CA GLU A 390 -27.11 -2.25 -1.86
C GLU A 390 -28.59 -1.93 -1.67
N ALA A 391 -28.90 -0.65 -1.54
CA ALA A 391 -30.25 -0.10 -1.61
C ALA A 391 -30.49 0.46 -3.02
N ILE A 392 -31.59 0.06 -3.66
CA ILE A 392 -31.95 0.59 -4.98
C ILE A 392 -32.32 2.08 -4.84
N PRO A 393 -31.66 3.03 -5.53
CA PRO A 393 -31.84 4.47 -5.29
C PRO A 393 -33.30 4.95 -5.31
N GLY A 394 -34.12 4.38 -6.19
CA GLY A 394 -35.53 4.75 -6.32
C GLY A 394 -36.37 4.60 -5.04
N LEU A 395 -35.95 3.73 -4.10
CA LEU A 395 -36.69 3.52 -2.84
C LEU A 395 -36.70 4.74 -1.93
N PHE A 396 -35.66 5.58 -1.98
CA PHE A 396 -35.54 6.72 -1.07
C PHE A 396 -36.58 7.80 -1.42
N ASP A 397 -36.78 8.03 -2.72
CA ASP A 397 -37.78 8.98 -3.22
C ASP A 397 -39.19 8.40 -3.15
N GLU A 398 -39.37 7.13 -3.52
CA GLU A 398 -40.68 6.47 -3.56
C GLU A 398 -41.36 6.42 -2.18
N PHE A 399 -40.59 6.12 -1.13
CA PHE A 399 -41.12 5.95 0.23
C PHE A 399 -40.81 7.13 1.17
N GLY A 400 -40.22 8.21 0.65
CA GLY A 400 -39.78 9.35 1.47
C GLY A 400 -38.81 8.95 2.58
N VAL A 401 -37.89 8.03 2.29
CA VAL A 401 -36.88 7.52 3.23
C VAL A 401 -35.64 8.42 3.16
N TYR A 402 -35.22 8.94 4.32
CA TYR A 402 -33.98 9.70 4.45
C TYR A 402 -32.75 8.80 4.51
N LYS A 403 -32.82 7.71 5.28
CA LYS A 403 -31.77 6.70 5.35
C LYS A 403 -32.32 5.33 5.73
N LEU A 404 -31.64 4.28 5.31
CA LEU A 404 -31.91 2.89 5.68
C LEU A 404 -30.78 2.40 6.59
N ILE A 405 -31.13 1.91 7.78
CA ILE A 405 -30.20 1.28 8.71
C ILE A 405 -30.43 -0.23 8.63
N ILE A 406 -29.37 -0.98 8.36
CA ILE A 406 -29.40 -2.44 8.32
C ILE A 406 -28.68 -2.95 9.56
N HIS A 407 -29.44 -3.56 10.46
CA HIS A 407 -28.91 -4.30 11.60
C HIS A 407 -28.50 -5.69 11.11
N VAL A 408 -27.28 -6.11 11.37
CA VAL A 408 -26.74 -7.41 10.95
C VAL A 408 -26.24 -8.17 12.17
N GLN A 409 -26.65 -9.43 12.31
CA GLN A 409 -26.15 -10.32 13.34
C GLN A 409 -25.52 -11.56 12.74
N SER A 410 -24.30 -11.87 13.15
CA SER A 410 -23.58 -13.05 12.67
C SER A 410 -22.66 -13.59 13.77
N PRO A 411 -22.56 -14.91 13.95
CA PRO A 411 -21.45 -15.48 14.70
C PRO A 411 -20.13 -15.30 13.95
N TYR A 412 -20.15 -15.23 12.62
CA TYR A 412 -18.96 -15.17 11.76
C TYR A 412 -18.35 -13.79 11.64
N PHE A 413 -18.77 -12.79 12.43
CA PHE A 413 -18.02 -11.54 12.50
C PHE A 413 -16.62 -11.72 13.11
N THR A 414 -16.38 -12.84 13.79
CA THR A 414 -15.06 -13.30 14.24
C THR A 414 -14.78 -14.69 13.68
N ALA A 415 -13.50 -15.06 13.57
CA ALA A 415 -13.07 -16.33 12.96
C ALA A 415 -13.51 -17.59 13.73
N GLN A 416 -13.60 -17.55 15.06
CA GLN A 416 -14.08 -18.68 15.88
C GLN A 416 -15.58 -18.97 15.76
N ALA A 417 -16.37 -18.00 15.29
CA ALA A 417 -17.82 -18.09 15.29
C ALA A 417 -18.45 -18.38 16.68
N SER A 418 -17.80 -17.96 17.76
CA SER A 418 -18.16 -18.35 19.14
C SER A 418 -19.29 -17.54 19.75
N THR A 419 -19.49 -16.29 19.32
CA THR A 419 -20.54 -15.40 19.84
C THR A 419 -21.21 -14.63 18.70
N VAL A 420 -22.54 -14.51 18.75
CA VAL A 420 -23.29 -13.70 17.78
C VAL A 420 -23.06 -12.23 18.12
N GLN A 421 -22.36 -11.52 17.23
CA GLN A 421 -22.19 -10.07 17.32
C GLN A 421 -23.21 -9.36 16.44
N LYS A 422 -23.52 -8.11 16.78
CA LYS A 422 -24.40 -7.22 16.02
C LYS A 422 -23.60 -6.03 15.49
N LYS A 423 -23.76 -5.72 14.21
CA LYS A 423 -23.18 -4.55 13.54
C LYS A 423 -24.26 -3.83 12.74
N GLU A 424 -24.06 -2.55 12.46
CA GLU A 424 -25.02 -1.72 11.73
C GLU A 424 -24.37 -1.13 10.48
N ILE A 425 -25.14 -1.06 9.38
CA ILE A 425 -24.79 -0.32 8.16
C ILE A 425 -25.84 0.76 7.95
N THR A 426 -25.42 1.96 7.55
CA THR A 426 -26.34 3.01 7.10
C THR A 426 -26.16 3.23 5.60
N LEU A 427 -27.27 3.19 4.86
CA LEU A 427 -27.34 3.53 3.44
C LEU A 427 -28.21 4.78 3.24
N THR A 428 -27.82 5.62 2.29
CA THR A 428 -28.56 6.83 1.89
C THR A 428 -28.74 6.86 0.37
N ALA A 429 -29.51 7.81 -0.16
CA ALA A 429 -29.66 7.96 -1.60
C ALA A 429 -28.31 8.27 -2.31
N GLY A 430 -27.40 8.99 -1.65
CA GLY A 430 -26.06 9.30 -2.17
C GLY A 430 -25.03 8.18 -1.94
N ASP A 431 -25.19 7.45 -0.84
CA ASP A 431 -24.31 6.34 -0.42
C ASP A 431 -25.15 5.08 -0.26
N ASN A 432 -25.58 4.51 -1.38
CA ASN A 432 -26.56 3.42 -1.42
C ASN A 432 -25.93 2.02 -1.46
N VAL A 433 -24.59 1.93 -1.41
CA VAL A 433 -23.83 0.66 -1.43
C VAL A 433 -22.85 0.63 -0.25
N SER A 434 -22.70 -0.53 0.40
CA SER A 434 -21.74 -0.77 1.47
C SER A 434 -21.12 -2.16 1.39
N GLU A 435 -19.80 -2.24 1.57
CA GLU A 435 -19.03 -3.49 1.68
C GLU A 435 -18.22 -3.55 2.99
N ASN A 436 -18.64 -2.78 4.00
CA ASN A 436 -17.85 -2.54 5.21
C ASN A 436 -17.89 -3.68 6.24
N LEU A 437 -18.74 -4.69 6.04
CA LEU A 437 -18.85 -5.83 6.94
C LEU A 437 -18.10 -7.04 6.38
N MET A 438 -17.27 -7.65 7.21
CA MET A 438 -16.52 -8.85 6.89
C MET A 438 -16.99 -10.02 7.75
N VAL A 439 -17.14 -11.20 7.14
CA VAL A 439 -17.49 -12.45 7.80
C VAL A 439 -16.46 -13.54 7.50
N TYR A 440 -16.17 -14.37 8.49
CA TYR A 440 -15.20 -15.47 8.45
C TYR A 440 -15.95 -16.81 8.50
N VAL A 441 -16.23 -17.37 7.33
CA VAL A 441 -17.08 -18.57 7.23
C VAL A 441 -16.19 -19.82 7.18
N PRO A 442 -16.27 -20.72 8.17
CA PRO A 442 -15.51 -21.96 8.15
C PRO A 442 -15.88 -22.82 6.94
N THR A 443 -14.88 -23.40 6.28
CA THR A 443 -15.06 -24.20 5.05
C THR A 443 -15.77 -25.53 5.27
N ASP A 444 -15.95 -25.95 6.53
CA ASP A 444 -16.60 -27.19 6.93
C ASP A 444 -18.13 -27.07 7.12
N LYS A 445 -18.71 -25.87 6.93
CA LYS A 445 -20.15 -25.61 7.18
C LYS A 445 -21.12 -26.06 6.07
N GLY A 446 -20.62 -26.79 5.07
CA GLY A 446 -21.41 -27.29 3.95
C GLY A 446 -21.60 -26.27 2.83
N ALA A 447 -22.40 -26.61 1.81
CA ALA A 447 -22.50 -25.84 0.56
C ALA A 447 -23.33 -24.54 0.65
N ASP A 448 -24.15 -24.36 1.71
CA ASP A 448 -25.05 -23.20 1.85
C ASP A 448 -25.31 -22.81 3.33
N PRO A 449 -24.26 -22.42 4.08
CA PRO A 449 -24.41 -22.06 5.49
C PRO A 449 -25.21 -20.76 5.66
N LEU A 450 -25.99 -20.67 6.73
CA LEU A 450 -26.55 -19.39 7.17
C LEU A 450 -25.38 -18.48 7.57
N LEU A 451 -25.18 -17.37 6.86
CA LEU A 451 -24.04 -16.48 7.05
C LEU A 451 -24.33 -15.40 8.09
N TYR A 452 -25.51 -14.81 8.02
CA TYR A 452 -25.94 -13.77 8.94
C TYR A 452 -27.46 -13.71 8.95
N LYS A 453 -28.01 -12.99 9.93
CA LYS A 453 -29.38 -12.50 9.86
C LYS A 453 -29.34 -10.98 9.78
N TYR A 454 -30.30 -10.37 9.09
CA TYR A 454 -30.40 -8.92 9.02
C TYR A 454 -31.81 -8.43 9.37
N ARG A 455 -31.93 -7.15 9.74
CA ARG A 455 -33.20 -6.50 10.01
C ARG A 455 -33.12 -5.04 9.56
N LEU A 456 -34.13 -4.60 8.82
CA LEU A 456 -34.18 -3.27 8.25
C LEU A 456 -34.83 -2.26 9.21
N GLU A 457 -34.32 -1.05 9.20
CA GLU A 457 -34.91 0.12 9.84
C GLU A 457 -34.85 1.31 8.88
N ALA A 458 -36.01 1.82 8.48
CA ALA A 458 -36.13 2.99 7.63
C ALA A 458 -36.36 4.24 8.50
N VAL A 459 -35.58 5.29 8.27
CA VAL A 459 -35.81 6.61 8.84
C VAL A 459 -36.38 7.50 7.74
N THR A 460 -37.62 7.93 7.90
CA THR A 460 -38.29 8.81 6.92
C THR A 460 -37.73 10.23 6.96
N GLN A 461 -38.00 11.02 5.91
CA GLN A 461 -37.66 12.45 5.86
C GLN A 461 -38.33 13.27 6.98
N THR A 462 -39.43 12.77 7.54
CA THR A 462 -40.10 13.38 8.71
C THR A 462 -39.46 13.02 10.05
N GLY A 463 -38.43 12.16 10.04
CA GLY A 463 -37.75 11.66 11.24
C GLY A 463 -38.44 10.46 11.91
N GLN A 464 -39.57 9.98 11.40
CA GLN A 464 -40.18 8.74 11.89
C GLN A 464 -39.31 7.53 11.53
N THR A 465 -39.13 6.62 12.48
CA THR A 465 -38.42 5.35 12.29
C THR A 465 -39.40 4.19 12.15
N ARG A 466 -39.14 3.29 11.20
CA ARG A 466 -39.93 2.08 10.94
C ARG A 466 -38.99 0.90 10.87
N MET A 467 -39.16 -0.08 11.75
CA MET A 467 -38.25 -1.22 11.85
C MET A 467 -39.00 -2.51 11.51
N ALA A 468 -38.35 -3.38 10.73
CA ALA A 468 -38.89 -4.68 10.40
C ALA A 468 -39.16 -5.50 11.68
N PRO A 469 -40.28 -6.22 11.75
CA PRO A 469 -40.67 -6.95 12.97
C PRO A 469 -39.77 -8.16 13.23
N HIS A 470 -39.15 -8.72 12.18
CA HIS A 470 -38.39 -9.98 12.25
C HIS A 470 -37.00 -9.84 11.65
N TRP A 471 -36.13 -10.78 12.02
CA TRP A 471 -34.83 -10.95 11.41
C TRP A 471 -34.93 -11.89 10.22
N GLU A 472 -34.38 -11.47 9.09
CA GLU A 472 -34.31 -12.24 7.85
C GLU A 472 -33.02 -13.05 7.80
N ASP A 473 -33.10 -14.30 7.35
CA ASP A 473 -31.95 -15.19 7.19
C ASP A 473 -31.24 -14.92 5.85
N ALA A 474 -29.92 -14.72 5.89
CA ALA A 474 -29.11 -14.49 4.70
C ALA A 474 -28.00 -15.55 4.56
N ARG A 475 -28.01 -16.20 3.40
CA ARG A 475 -27.02 -17.23 3.01
C ARG A 475 -26.05 -16.76 1.93
N LYS A 476 -26.30 -15.57 1.36
CA LYS A 476 -25.46 -14.96 0.32
C LYS A 476 -24.73 -13.75 0.89
N LEU A 477 -23.54 -13.50 0.37
CA LEU A 477 -22.72 -12.33 0.70
C LEU A 477 -23.26 -11.04 0.06
N THR A 478 -24.17 -11.14 -0.91
CA THR A 478 -24.77 -10.00 -1.60
C THR A 478 -26.23 -9.87 -1.25
N GLN A 479 -26.65 -8.69 -0.80
CA GLN A 479 -28.03 -8.38 -0.47
C GLN A 479 -28.47 -7.06 -1.13
N PHE A 480 -29.59 -7.13 -1.85
CA PHE A 480 -30.24 -5.96 -2.45
C PHE A 480 -31.52 -5.64 -1.69
N PHE A 481 -31.78 -4.35 -1.48
CA PHE A 481 -32.98 -3.82 -0.85
C PHE A 481 -33.72 -2.96 -1.86
N GLY A 482 -34.86 -3.45 -2.35
CA GLY A 482 -35.73 -2.74 -3.27
C GLY A 482 -37.06 -2.36 -2.61
N SER A 483 -37.98 -1.83 -3.43
CA SER A 483 -39.28 -1.33 -2.97
C SER A 483 -40.07 -2.38 -2.18
N SER A 484 -40.05 -3.66 -2.57
CA SER A 484 -40.81 -4.71 -1.88
C SER A 484 -40.38 -4.95 -0.42
N GLN A 485 -39.09 -4.85 -0.10
CA GLN A 485 -38.60 -5.05 1.27
C GLN A 485 -38.90 -3.84 2.15
N VAL A 486 -38.90 -2.65 1.55
CA VAL A 486 -39.14 -1.39 2.25
C VAL A 486 -40.64 -1.17 2.45
N GLU A 487 -41.48 -1.50 1.48
CA GLU A 487 -42.94 -1.41 1.55
C GLU A 487 -43.50 -2.21 2.74
N ALA A 488 -42.92 -3.38 3.03
CA ALA A 488 -43.28 -4.19 4.20
C ALA A 488 -43.11 -3.45 5.54
N LEU A 489 -42.24 -2.42 5.62
CA LEU A 489 -42.06 -1.58 6.81
C LEU A 489 -43.18 -0.57 7.02
N PHE A 490 -43.94 -0.27 5.97
CA PHE A 490 -45.01 0.73 5.94
C PHE A 490 -46.41 0.12 5.94
N ASN A 491 -46.53 -1.18 5.64
CA ASN A 491 -47.81 -1.89 5.56
C ASN A 491 -48.40 -2.30 6.93
N ASP A 492 -47.67 -2.15 8.05
CA ASP A 492 -48.13 -2.45 9.42
C ASP A 492 -49.06 -1.37 10.04
N VAL A 493 -49.70 -0.52 9.23
CA VAL A 493 -50.65 0.53 9.71
C VAL A 493 -52.13 0.12 9.54
N ASN A 494 -52.44 -1.03 8.92
CA ASN A 494 -53.83 -1.39 8.58
C ASN A 494 -54.29 -2.80 9.03
N ASN A 495 -53.73 -3.38 10.10
CA ASN A 495 -54.33 -4.56 10.76
C ASN A 495 -54.62 -4.31 12.23
#